data_AF-A0A814LGR8-F1
#
_entry.id   AF-A0A814LGR8-F1
#
_cell.length_a   1.000
_cell.length_b   1.000
_cell.length_c   1.000
_cell.angle_alpha   90.00
_cell.angle_beta   90.00
_cell.angle_gamma   90.00
#
_symmetry.space_group_name_H-M   'P 1'
#
loop_
_entity.id
_entity.type
_entity.pdbx_description
1 polymer ?
#
loop_
_entity_poly.entity_id
_entity_poly.type
_entity_poly.pdbx_seq_one_letter_code
_entity_poly.pdbx_strand_id
1 'polypeptide(L)'
;MGVKNSKEELLKLTRKRIVNDVRKPITSILQIEDLFDDSDKIDSSNLIRLKNHLENEGRLSPHLVVKLIENCVKIFKKESNVLKIDYPVNIVGDIHGQFYDLLTIFSLGGSPEDCKYLFMGDFVDRGVFAF
;
A
#
# COMPACT_ATOMS: atom_id res chain seq x y z
N MET A 1 1.91 -29.74 46.33
CA MET A 1 2.06 -28.41 45.69
C MET A 1 2.88 -28.61 44.41
N GLY A 2 2.30 -28.55 43.21
CA GLY A 2 3.10 -28.79 41.99
C GLY A 2 2.41 -28.86 40.63
N VAL A 3 1.08 -28.74 40.53
CA VAL A 3 0.36 -28.97 39.25
C VAL A 3 -0.03 -27.66 38.52
N LYS A 4 0.21 -26.48 39.10
CA LYS A 4 -0.23 -25.21 38.51
C LYS A 4 0.68 -24.68 37.38
N ASN A 5 1.95 -25.07 37.31
CA ASN A 5 2.89 -24.55 36.30
C ASN A 5 2.68 -25.10 34.88
N SER A 6 2.19 -26.34 34.72
CA SER A 6 2.15 -26.96 33.38
C SER A 6 1.02 -26.44 32.49
N LYS A 7 -0.12 -26.03 33.06
CA LYS A 7 -1.24 -25.46 32.28
C LYS A 7 -0.92 -24.07 31.73
N GLU A 8 -0.23 -23.23 32.49
CA GLU A 8 0.20 -21.91 32.03
C GLU A 8 1.32 -21.99 30.99
N GLU A 9 2.24 -22.94 31.11
CA GLU A 9 3.25 -23.22 30.07
C GLU A 9 2.63 -23.75 28.79
N LEU A 10 1.67 -24.68 28.89
CA LEU A 10 0.93 -25.20 27.74
C LEU A 10 0.11 -24.10 27.05
N LEU A 11 -0.55 -23.21 27.82
CA LEU A 11 -1.24 -22.03 27.28
C LEU A 11 -0.29 -21.05 26.59
N LYS A 12 0.93 -20.89 27.10
CA LYS A 12 1.98 -20.09 26.44
C LYS A 12 2.49 -20.76 25.16
N LEU A 13 2.55 -22.10 25.10
CA LEU A 13 2.88 -22.83 23.86
C LEU A 13 1.77 -22.72 22.81
N THR A 14 0.49 -22.85 23.19
CA THR A 14 -0.63 -22.80 22.24
C THR A 14 -0.94 -21.40 21.72
N ARG A 15 -0.46 -20.34 22.39
CA ARG A 15 -0.60 -18.94 21.97
C ARG A 15 0.59 -18.42 21.16
N LYS A 16 1.68 -19.18 21.08
CA LYS A 16 2.82 -18.82 20.23
C LYS A 16 2.50 -19.18 18.78
N ARG A 17 2.97 -18.34 17.87
CA ARG A 17 2.85 -18.61 16.44
C ARG A 17 3.69 -19.84 16.10
N ILE A 18 3.07 -20.79 15.41
CA ILE A 18 3.70 -22.06 15.03
C ILE A 18 4.72 -21.85 13.91
N VAL A 19 4.33 -21.07 12.89
CA VAL A 19 5.18 -20.76 11.73
C VAL A 19 5.77 -19.37 11.92
N ASN A 20 7.02 -19.29 12.36
CA ASN A 20 7.67 -18.01 12.64
C ASN A 20 8.22 -17.32 11.38
N ASP A 21 8.50 -18.08 10.33
CA ASP A 21 9.16 -17.59 9.10
C ASP A 21 8.25 -16.75 8.19
N VAL A 22 6.94 -16.98 8.26
CA VAL A 22 5.97 -16.16 7.52
C VAL A 22 5.99 -14.74 8.11
N ARG A 23 6.00 -13.68 7.32
CA ARG A 23 5.96 -12.32 7.89
C ARG A 23 4.62 -12.06 8.59
N LYS A 24 4.60 -11.20 9.60
CA LYS A 24 3.36 -10.77 10.26
C LYS A 24 2.86 -9.50 9.56
N PRO A 25 1.54 -9.37 9.31
CA PRO A 25 0.97 -8.11 8.87
C PRO A 25 1.24 -6.99 9.87
N ILE A 26 1.34 -5.76 9.38
CA ILE A 26 1.36 -4.58 10.25
C ILE A 26 -0.03 -4.38 10.85
N THR A 27 -0.12 -4.38 12.17
CA THR A 27 -1.38 -4.21 12.91
C THR A 27 -1.75 -2.75 13.18
N SER A 28 -0.79 -1.83 13.09
CA SER A 28 -1.05 -0.40 13.25
C SER A 28 -1.82 0.14 12.03
N ILE A 29 -2.73 1.07 12.27
CA ILE A 29 -3.49 1.75 11.22
C ILE A 29 -2.87 3.11 11.00
N LEU A 30 -2.42 3.42 9.78
CA LEU A 30 -1.89 4.75 9.45
C LEU A 30 -3.02 5.79 9.46
N GLN A 31 -2.75 6.92 10.10
CA GLN A 31 -3.64 8.07 10.19
C GLN A 31 -3.22 9.17 9.21
N ILE A 32 -3.99 10.26 9.16
CA ILE A 32 -3.71 11.38 8.27
C ILE A 32 -2.38 12.04 8.64
N GLU A 33 -2.15 12.20 9.94
CA GLU A 33 -0.97 12.85 10.53
C GLU A 33 0.31 12.04 10.31
N ASP A 34 0.18 10.75 9.96
CA ASP A 34 1.32 9.89 9.67
C ASP A 34 1.90 10.10 8.27
N LEU A 35 1.14 10.73 7.36
CA LEU A 35 1.50 10.86 5.94
C LEU A 35 1.50 12.29 5.42
N PHE A 36 0.62 13.15 5.92
CA PHE A 36 0.51 14.53 5.49
C PHE A 36 1.28 15.45 6.43
N ASP A 37 2.12 16.31 5.87
CA ASP A 37 2.78 17.39 6.60
C ASP A 37 1.81 18.56 6.90
N ASP A 38 2.30 19.57 7.62
CA ASP A 38 1.54 20.79 7.94
C ASP A 38 1.09 21.58 6.69
N SER A 39 1.72 21.31 5.54
CA SER A 39 1.40 21.92 4.24
C SER A 39 0.44 21.08 3.40
N ASP A 40 -0.15 20.02 3.98
CA ASP A 40 -1.05 19.09 3.32
C ASP A 40 -0.41 18.31 2.15
N LYS A 41 0.91 18.12 2.21
CA LYS A 41 1.69 17.38 1.21
C LYS A 41 2.22 16.06 1.77
N ILE A 42 2.45 15.12 0.86
CA ILE A 42 3.14 13.87 1.13
C ILE A 42 4.54 14.02 0.54
N ASP A 43 5.56 13.93 1.39
CA ASP A 43 6.96 13.95 0.97
C ASP A 43 7.44 12.54 0.57
N SER A 44 8.64 12.43 0.01
CA SER A 44 9.20 11.14 -0.41
C SER A 44 9.35 10.16 0.77
N SER A 45 9.61 10.66 1.99
CA SER A 45 9.77 9.80 3.17
C SER A 45 8.43 9.16 3.60
N ASN A 46 7.35 9.94 3.60
CA ASN A 46 5.99 9.45 3.87
C ASN A 46 5.46 8.57 2.73
N LEU A 47 5.87 8.82 1.47
CA LEU A 47 5.54 7.93 0.36
C LEU A 47 6.19 6.54 0.53
N ILE A 48 7.47 6.51 0.93
CA ILE A 48 8.17 5.25 1.25
C ILE A 48 7.50 4.56 2.44
N ARG A 49 7.09 5.32 3.46
CA ARG A 49 6.34 4.81 4.62
C ARG A 49 5.02 4.15 4.18
N LEU A 50 4.24 4.82 3.34
CA LEU A 50 2.99 4.29 2.79
C LEU A 50 3.22 3.01 2.00
N LYS A 51 4.20 3.00 1.09
CA LYS A 51 4.57 1.82 0.30
C LYS A 51 4.91 0.63 1.20
N ASN A 52 5.84 0.82 2.14
CA ASN A 52 6.26 -0.24 3.06
C ASN A 52 5.10 -0.74 3.94
N HIS A 53 4.19 0.17 4.32
CA HIS A 53 3.02 -0.19 5.12
C HIS A 53 2.08 -1.11 4.35
N LEU A 54 1.75 -0.76 3.10
CA LEU A 54 0.89 -1.56 2.23
C LEU A 54 1.54 -2.88 1.82
N GLU A 55 2.85 -2.89 1.56
CA GLU A 55 3.61 -4.11 1.23
C GLU A 55 3.56 -5.15 2.35
N ASN A 56 3.48 -4.68 3.61
CA ASN A 56 3.34 -5.53 4.79
C ASN A 56 1.87 -5.62 5.27
N GLU A 57 0.91 -5.50 4.35
CA GLU A 57 -0.53 -5.71 4.57
C GLU A 57 -1.15 -4.79 5.62
N GLY A 58 -0.49 -3.66 5.90
CA GLY A 58 -0.99 -2.64 6.80
C GLY A 58 -2.23 -1.94 6.25
N ARG A 59 -3.10 -1.48 7.15
CA ARG A 59 -4.34 -0.78 6.79
C ARG A 59 -4.24 0.73 7.02
N LEU A 60 -5.03 1.48 6.26
CA LEU A 60 -5.15 2.93 6.37
C LEU A 60 -6.47 3.27 7.07
N SER A 61 -6.52 4.38 7.79
CA SER A 61 -7.78 4.85 8.36
C SER A 61 -8.74 5.29 7.25
N PRO A 62 -10.06 5.11 7.39
CA PRO A 62 -11.02 5.52 6.36
C PRO A 62 -10.90 7.00 5.97
N HIS A 63 -10.65 7.87 6.95
CA HIS A 63 -10.45 9.30 6.72
C HIS A 63 -9.22 9.59 5.86
N LEU A 64 -8.11 8.87 6.11
CA LEU A 64 -6.91 8.97 5.28
C LEU A 64 -7.19 8.52 3.83
N VAL A 65 -7.89 7.40 3.65
CA VAL A 65 -8.25 6.88 2.32
C VAL A 65 -9.10 7.89 1.55
N VAL A 66 -10.14 8.44 2.19
CA VAL A 66 -11.01 9.46 1.58
C VAL A 66 -10.20 10.68 1.15
N LYS A 67 -9.31 11.17 2.01
CA LYS A 67 -8.44 12.32 1.71
C LYS A 67 -7.53 12.06 0.50
N LEU A 68 -6.92 10.88 0.42
CA LEU A 68 -6.09 10.49 -0.74
C LEU A 68 -6.92 10.48 -2.03
N ILE A 69 -8.11 9.85 -1.99
CA ILE A 69 -9.01 9.77 -3.16
C ILE A 69 -9.46 11.16 -3.58
N GLU A 70 -9.86 12.03 -2.64
CA GLU A 70 -10.27 13.40 -2.94
C GLU A 70 -9.15 14.21 -3.62
N ASN A 71 -7.91 14.05 -3.17
CA ASN A 71 -6.77 14.70 -3.79
C ASN A 71 -6.50 14.18 -5.21
N CYS A 72 -6.59 12.87 -5.44
CA CYS A 72 -6.53 12.29 -6.79
C CYS A 72 -7.65 12.84 -7.69
N VAL A 73 -8.90 12.89 -7.19
CA VAL A 73 -10.05 13.41 -7.94
C VAL A 73 -9.84 14.89 -8.33
N LYS A 74 -9.27 15.71 -7.44
CA LYS A 74 -8.94 17.12 -7.75
C LYS A 74 -7.91 17.24 -8.88
N ILE A 75 -6.97 16.31 -8.98
CA ILE A 75 -5.96 16.27 -10.05
C ILE A 75 -6.64 15.85 -11.36
N PHE A 76 -7.29 14.69 -11.38
CA PHE A 76 -7.89 14.14 -12.60
C PHE A 76 -8.98 15.04 -13.20
N LYS A 77 -9.75 15.76 -12.37
CA LYS A 77 -10.75 16.74 -12.85
C LYS A 77 -10.17 17.89 -13.67
N LYS A 78 -8.87 18.18 -13.53
CA LYS A 78 -8.20 19.26 -14.28
C LYS A 78 -7.60 18.77 -15.60
N GLU A 79 -7.55 17.47 -15.81
CA GLU A 79 -6.94 16.88 -17.00
C GLU A 79 -7.91 16.84 -18.19
N SER A 80 -7.35 16.83 -19.40
CA SER A 80 -8.12 16.69 -20.63
C SER A 80 -8.54 15.23 -20.82
N ASN A 81 -9.74 15.01 -21.39
CA ASN A 81 -10.21 13.67 -21.78
C ASN A 81 -9.24 12.95 -22.72
N VAL A 82 -8.48 13.71 -23.52
CA VAL A 82 -7.40 13.19 -24.37
C VAL A 82 -6.09 13.76 -23.86
N LEU A 83 -5.27 12.91 -23.24
CA LEU A 83 -3.94 13.25 -22.77
C LEU A 83 -2.93 13.25 -23.92
N LYS A 84 -1.98 14.19 -23.88
CA LYS A 84 -0.82 14.24 -24.77
C LYS A 84 0.42 14.01 -23.92
N ILE A 85 1.19 12.97 -24.24
CA ILE A 85 2.33 12.54 -23.42
C ILE A 85 3.57 12.44 -24.32
N ASP A 86 4.64 13.11 -23.91
CA ASP A 86 5.93 13.05 -24.60
C ASP A 86 6.76 11.86 -24.13
N TYR A 87 7.47 11.22 -25.06
CA TYR A 87 8.41 10.13 -24.80
C TYR A 87 9.61 10.61 -23.95
N PRO A 88 10.33 9.69 -23.26
CA PRO A 88 10.02 8.27 -23.05
C PRO A 88 8.91 8.06 -21.99
N VAL A 89 8.12 6.99 -22.14
CA VAL A 89 7.04 6.63 -21.22
C VAL A 89 6.91 5.11 -21.07
N ASN A 90 6.69 4.64 -19.85
CA ASN A 90 6.35 3.25 -19.54
C ASN A 90 4.83 3.08 -19.61
N ILE A 91 4.35 2.26 -20.54
CA ILE A 91 2.92 1.97 -20.70
C ILE A 91 2.60 0.68 -19.94
N VAL A 92 1.60 0.73 -19.07
CA VAL A 92 1.18 -0.37 -18.20
C VAL A 92 -0.29 -0.70 -18.45
N GLY A 93 -0.58 -1.98 -18.68
CA GLY A 93 -1.94 -2.50 -18.86
C GLY A 93 -2.65 -2.78 -17.53
N ASP A 94 -3.52 -3.77 -17.54
CA ASP A 94 -4.37 -4.16 -16.41
C ASP A 94 -3.56 -4.53 -15.16
N ILE A 95 -4.06 -4.13 -13.98
CA ILE A 95 -3.46 -4.46 -12.68
C ILE A 95 -4.34 -5.43 -11.89
N HIS A 96 -5.68 -5.28 -11.94
CA HIS A 96 -6.64 -6.16 -11.26
C HIS A 96 -6.32 -6.44 -9.78
N GLY A 97 -6.00 -5.40 -9.01
CA GLY A 97 -5.72 -5.54 -7.59
C GLY A 97 -4.50 -6.40 -7.25
N GLN A 98 -3.58 -6.63 -8.21
CA GLN A 98 -2.33 -7.35 -8.00
C GLN A 98 -1.24 -6.39 -7.47
N PHE A 99 -1.39 -5.96 -6.22
CA PHE A 99 -0.52 -4.93 -5.63
C PHE A 99 0.97 -5.30 -5.64
N TYR A 100 1.34 -6.54 -5.36
CA TYR A 100 2.75 -6.96 -5.39
C TYR A 100 3.35 -6.98 -6.81
N ASP A 101 2.53 -7.22 -7.83
CA ASP A 101 2.96 -7.13 -9.23
C ASP A 101 3.17 -5.67 -9.63
N LEU A 102 2.33 -4.75 -9.13
CA LEU A 102 2.54 -3.31 -9.29
C LEU A 102 3.88 -2.84 -8.69
N LEU A 103 4.28 -3.35 -7.52
CA LEU A 103 5.60 -3.05 -6.95
C LEU A 103 6.73 -3.54 -7.86
N THR A 104 6.55 -4.70 -8.48
CA THR A 104 7.51 -5.26 -9.44
C THR A 104 7.60 -4.42 -10.71
N ILE A 105 6.47 -3.91 -11.22
CA ILE A 105 6.41 -3.01 -12.37
C ILE A 105 7.26 -1.75 -12.11
N PHE A 106 7.11 -1.13 -10.94
CA PHE A 106 7.94 0.03 -10.57
C PHE A 106 9.42 -0.33 -10.37
N SER A 107 9.73 -1.52 -9.85
CA SER A 107 11.10 -1.97 -9.70
C SER A 107 11.81 -2.21 -11.04
N LEU A 108 11.07 -2.60 -12.08
CA LEU A 108 11.62 -2.88 -13.41
C LEU A 108 11.60 -1.65 -14.33
N GLY A 109 10.52 -0.86 -14.28
CA GLY A 109 10.33 0.33 -15.11
C GLY A 109 11.03 1.59 -14.59
N GLY A 110 11.55 1.57 -13.36
CA GLY A 110 12.21 2.70 -12.72
C GLY A 110 11.30 3.52 -11.81
N SER A 111 11.91 4.35 -10.96
CA SER A 111 11.18 5.20 -10.00
C SER A 111 10.21 6.13 -10.73
N PRO A 112 8.95 6.28 -10.27
CA PRO A 112 8.02 7.29 -10.79
C PRO A 112 8.52 8.74 -10.64
N GLU A 113 9.52 8.98 -9.81
CA GLU A 113 10.18 10.29 -9.70
C GLU A 113 11.03 10.62 -10.95
N ASP A 114 11.59 9.59 -11.60
CA ASP A 114 12.49 9.73 -12.75
C ASP A 114 11.86 9.31 -14.08
N CYS A 115 10.83 8.45 -14.04
CA CYS A 115 10.24 7.80 -15.21
C CYS A 115 8.75 8.14 -15.34
N LYS A 116 8.30 8.47 -16.56
CA LYS A 116 6.87 8.70 -16.85
C LYS A 116 6.13 7.38 -16.98
N TYR A 117 4.93 7.30 -16.40
CA TYR A 117 4.05 6.14 -16.51
C TYR A 117 2.71 6.52 -17.13
N LEU A 118 2.18 5.64 -17.99
CA LEU A 118 0.81 5.68 -18.49
C LEU A 118 0.14 4.35 -18.16
N PHE A 119 -0.83 4.38 -17.25
CA PHE A 119 -1.65 3.22 -16.92
C PHE A 119 -2.94 3.24 -17.74
N MET A 120 -3.31 2.10 -18.32
CA MET A 120 -4.44 2.01 -19.26
C MET A 120 -5.81 1.73 -18.60
N GLY A 121 -5.85 1.54 -17.28
CA GLY A 121 -7.08 1.27 -16.54
C GLY A 121 -7.04 -0.05 -15.78
N ASP A 122 -8.22 -0.59 -15.43
CA ASP A 122 -8.40 -1.88 -14.76
C ASP A 122 -7.49 -2.08 -13.54
N PHE A 123 -7.50 -1.08 -12.64
CA PHE A 123 -6.73 -1.10 -11.39
C PHE A 123 -7.26 -2.07 -10.35
N VAL A 124 -8.59 -2.27 -10.33
CA VAL A 124 -9.34 -2.98 -9.29
C VAL A 124 -10.00 -4.24 -9.84
N ASP A 125 -10.79 -4.91 -8.99
CA ASP A 125 -11.41 -6.23 -9.21
C ASP A 125 -10.41 -7.40 -9.23
N ARG A 126 -10.96 -8.62 -9.17
CA ARG A 126 -10.29 -9.94 -9.23
C ARG A 126 -9.24 -10.20 -8.14
N GLY A 127 -8.23 -9.35 -7.99
CA GLY A 127 -7.17 -9.46 -7.00
C GLY A 127 -7.63 -9.07 -5.59
N VAL A 128 -7.08 -9.75 -4.59
CA VAL A 128 -7.47 -9.62 -3.18
C VAL A 128 -6.98 -8.34 -2.50
N PHE A 129 -6.13 -7.56 -3.17
CA PHE A 129 -5.62 -6.28 -2.64
C PHE A 129 -6.37 -5.06 -3.17
N ALA A 130 -7.49 -5.26 -3.88
CA ALA A 130 -8.40 -4.22 -4.33
C ALA A 130 -9.85 -4.40 -3.81
N PHE A 131 -10.09 -5.39 -2.94
CA PHE A 131 -11.37 -5.60 -2.24
C PHE A 131 -11.39 -4.93 -0.86
#